data_AF-A0AAJ8JNZ6-F1
#
_entry.id   AF-A0AAJ8JNZ6-F1
#
_cell.length_a   1.000
_cell.length_b   1.000
_cell.length_c   1.000
_cell.angle_alpha   90.00
_cell.angle_beta   90.00
_cell.angle_gamma   90.00
#
_symmetry.space_group_name_H-M   'P 1'
#
loop_
_entity.id
_entity.type
_entity.pdbx_description
1 polymer ?
#
loop_
_entity_poly.entity_id
_entity_poly.type
_entity_poly.pdbx_seq_one_letter_code
_entity_poly.pdbx_strand_id
1 'polypeptide(L)'
;MSLSIDSTIKLASGNLLPSLGFGVYKARSNECEEAVKKAVQAGYRHIDTAQGYHNEELVGRAIQDCRVPRTSIYLTTNGQV
;
A
#
# COMPACT_ATOMS: atom_id res chain seq x y z
N MET A 1 -2.24 22.59 -9.18
CA MET A 1 -3.21 21.66 -8.57
C MET A 1 -2.60 21.15 -7.27
N SER A 2 -3.34 21.23 -6.17
CA SER A 2 -2.89 20.69 -4.88
C SER A 2 -3.24 19.20 -4.82
N LEU A 3 -2.28 18.36 -4.44
CA LEU A 3 -2.52 16.94 -4.17
C LEU A 3 -2.98 16.76 -2.72
N SER A 4 -3.91 15.83 -2.51
CA SER A 4 -4.36 15.37 -1.20
C SER A 4 -4.33 13.84 -1.13
N ILE A 5 -4.52 13.29 0.07
CA ILE A 5 -4.49 11.84 0.30
C ILE A 5 -5.61 11.08 -0.41
N ASP A 6 -6.73 11.75 -0.68
CA ASP A 6 -7.88 11.20 -1.40
C ASP A 6 -7.80 11.41 -2.92
N SER A 7 -6.72 12.05 -3.40
CA SER A 7 -6.54 12.29 -4.84
C SER A 7 -6.33 10.97 -5.58
N THR A 8 -7.04 10.79 -6.70
CA THR A 8 -6.92 9.60 -7.56
C THR A 8 -6.65 9.95 -9.01
N ILE A 9 -5.96 9.07 -9.73
CA ILE A 9 -5.75 9.13 -11.17
C ILE A 9 -6.48 7.94 -11.81
N LYS A 10 -7.16 8.18 -12.94
CA LYS A 10 -7.79 7.11 -13.72
C LYS A 10 -6.74 6.47 -14.64
N LEU A 11 -6.50 5.18 -14.46
CA LEU A 11 -5.64 4.39 -15.32
C LEU A 11 -6.29 4.15 -16.69
N ALA A 12 -5.50 3.79 -17.69
CA ALA A 12 -6.00 3.43 -19.02
C ALA A 12 -7.00 2.25 -18.99
N SER A 13 -6.86 1.37 -17.99
CA SER A 13 -7.81 0.27 -17.71
C SER A 13 -9.16 0.74 -17.16
N GLY A 14 -9.31 2.02 -16.81
CA GLY A 14 -10.50 2.59 -16.20
C GLY A 14 -10.50 2.57 -14.67
N ASN A 15 -9.60 1.81 -14.04
CA ASN A 15 -9.47 1.75 -12.57
C ASN A 15 -8.95 3.07 -12.00
N LEU A 16 -9.36 3.40 -10.78
CA LEU A 16 -8.85 4.54 -10.03
C LEU A 16 -7.66 4.12 -9.17
N LEU A 17 -6.53 4.79 -9.35
CA LEU A 17 -5.31 4.62 -8.55
C LEU A 17 -5.20 5.80 -7.57
N PRO A 18 -5.05 5.58 -6.26
CA PRO A 18 -4.68 6.67 -5.35
C PRO A 18 -3.33 7.26 -5.75
N SER A 19 -3.31 8.58 -5.93
CA SER A 19 -2.15 9.32 -6.44
C SER A 19 -0.97 9.30 -5.47
N LEU A 20 -1.23 9.12 -4.17
CA LEU A 20 -0.22 8.99 -3.14
C LEU A 20 -0.13 7.51 -2.69
N GLY A 21 1.04 6.91 -2.90
CA GLY A 21 1.35 5.54 -2.48
C GLY A 21 2.38 5.49 -1.35
N PHE A 22 2.30 4.44 -0.54
CA PHE A 22 3.25 4.14 0.52
C PHE A 22 4.09 2.90 0.15
N GLY A 23 5.37 3.10 -0.15
CA GLY A 23 6.29 2.03 -0.51
C GLY A 23 7.02 1.46 0.70
N VAL A 24 7.16 0.13 0.75
CA VAL A 24 7.82 -0.58 1.88
C VAL A 24 9.22 -1.11 1.54
N TYR A 25 9.89 -0.52 0.55
CA TYR A 25 11.23 -0.94 0.17
C TYR A 25 12.20 -0.85 1.36
N LYS A 26 12.98 -1.91 1.58
CA LYS A 26 13.94 -2.08 2.70
C LYS A 26 13.33 -2.11 4.11
N ALA A 27 12.02 -1.98 4.28
CA ALA A 27 11.38 -2.19 5.58
C ALA A 27 11.43 -3.69 5.94
N ARG A 28 11.92 -4.00 7.15
CA ARG A 28 12.16 -5.38 7.60
C ARG A 28 11.44 -5.70 8.90
N SER A 29 11.13 -6.98 9.12
CA SER A 29 10.59 -7.48 10.39
C SER A 29 9.37 -6.66 10.86
N ASN A 30 9.23 -6.44 12.17
CA ASN A 30 8.10 -5.71 12.75
C ASN A 30 7.99 -4.24 12.28
N GLU A 31 9.08 -3.64 11.81
CA GLU A 31 9.04 -2.26 11.29
C GLU A 31 8.14 -2.16 10.07
N CYS A 32 8.17 -3.17 9.18
CA CYS A 32 7.32 -3.21 8.00
C CYS A 32 5.83 -3.22 8.38
N GLU A 33 5.44 -4.08 9.33
CA GLU A 33 4.04 -4.17 9.76
C GLU A 33 3.56 -2.86 10.39
N GLU A 34 4.36 -2.28 11.30
CA GLU A 34 4.02 -1.03 11.98
C GLU A 34 3.98 0.16 11.02
N ALA A 35 4.89 0.20 10.04
CA ALA A 35 4.91 1.24 9.02
C ALA A 35 3.64 1.20 8.16
N VAL A 36 3.22 0.00 7.72
CA VAL A 36 1.98 -0.17 6.95
C VAL A 36 0.76 0.19 7.79
N LYS A 37 0.69 -0.24 9.05
CA LYS A 37 -0.40 0.11 9.98
C LYS A 37 -0.53 1.63 10.14
N LYS A 38 0.58 2.32 10.38
CA LYS A 38 0.62 3.79 10.50
C LYS A 38 0.20 4.48 9.21
N ALA A 39 0.65 3.99 8.05
CA ALA A 39 0.25 4.56 6.76
C ALA A 39 -1.28 4.45 6.55
N VAL A 40 -1.86 3.28 6.81
CA VAL A 40 -3.31 3.07 6.67
C VAL A 40 -4.10 3.94 7.64
N GLN A 41 -3.65 4.07 8.90
CA GLN A 41 -4.24 4.96 9.91
C GLN A 41 -4.14 6.45 9.53
N ALA A 42 -3.04 6.85 8.89
CA ALA A 42 -2.84 8.21 8.39
C ALA A 42 -3.68 8.52 7.14
N GLY A 43 -4.37 7.53 6.57
CA GLY A 43 -5.28 7.70 5.44
C GLY A 43 -4.78 7.13 4.12
N TYR A 44 -3.58 6.56 4.06
CA TYR A 44 -3.08 5.97 2.81
C TYR A 44 -3.94 4.77 2.40
N ARG A 45 -4.20 4.70 1.10
CA ARG A 45 -4.98 3.61 0.48
C ARG A 45 -4.23 2.89 -0.63
N HIS A 46 -3.06 3.38 -1.03
CA HIS A 46 -2.19 2.69 -1.97
C HIS A 46 -0.93 2.23 -1.25
N ILE A 47 -0.74 0.91 -1.16
CA ILE A 47 0.44 0.26 -0.56
C ILE A 47 1.23 -0.43 -1.67
N ASP A 48 2.54 -0.19 -1.72
CA ASP A 48 3.45 -0.72 -2.74
C ASP A 48 4.52 -1.60 -2.10
N THR A 49 4.65 -2.82 -2.62
CA THR A 49 5.65 -3.82 -2.23
C THR A 49 6.23 -4.52 -3.47
N ALA A 50 7.14 -5.48 -3.27
CA ALA A 50 7.65 -6.33 -4.32
C ALA A 50 8.15 -7.66 -3.74
N GLN A 51 8.11 -8.73 -4.54
CA GLN A 51 8.62 -10.04 -4.17
C GLN A 51 10.10 -9.98 -3.71
N GLY A 52 10.91 -9.19 -4.40
CA GLY A 52 12.33 -9.00 -4.06
C GLY A 52 12.59 -8.26 -2.74
N TYR A 53 11.55 -7.73 -2.08
CA TYR A 53 11.67 -7.10 -0.77
C TYR A 53 11.52 -8.10 0.37
N HIS A 54 11.00 -9.31 0.08
CA HIS A 54 10.79 -10.39 1.04
C HIS A 54 9.95 -9.96 2.26
N ASN A 55 8.96 -9.09 2.05
CA ASN A 55 8.11 -8.54 3.12
C ASN A 55 6.60 -8.56 2.79
N GLU A 56 6.17 -9.23 1.73
CA GLU A 56 4.76 -9.30 1.32
C GLU A 56 3.84 -9.91 2.40
N GLU A 57 4.33 -10.92 3.13
CA GLU A 57 3.58 -11.50 4.25
C GLU A 57 3.37 -10.49 5.38
N LEU A 58 4.38 -9.66 5.68
CA LEU A 58 4.30 -8.61 6.71
C LEU A 58 3.25 -7.56 6.29
N VAL A 59 3.27 -7.15 5.02
CA VAL A 59 2.28 -6.23 4.44
C VAL A 59 0.87 -6.81 4.53
N GLY A 60 0.70 -8.10 4.18
CA GLY A 60 -0.59 -8.79 4.24
C GLY A 60 -1.17 -8.83 5.65
N ARG A 61 -0.35 -9.22 6.65
CA ARG A 61 -0.75 -9.21 8.07
C ARG A 61 -1.14 -7.81 8.55
N ALA A 62 -0.34 -6.80 8.21
CA ALA A 62 -0.62 -5.42 8.61
C ALA A 62 -1.94 -4.88 8.04
N ILE A 63 -2.25 -5.17 6.77
CA ILE A 63 -3.52 -4.78 6.15
C ILE A 63 -4.71 -5.47 6.84
N GLN A 64 -4.58 -6.76 7.15
CA GLN A 64 -5.62 -7.52 7.85
C GLN A 64 -5.90 -6.96 9.25
N ASP A 65 -4.84 -6.62 9.99
CA ASP A 65 -4.93 -6.05 11.34
C ASP A 65 -5.58 -4.67 11.38
N CYS A 66 -5.47 -3.88 10.31
CA CYS A 66 -6.07 -2.53 10.24
C CYS A 66 -7.60 -2.53 10.20
N ARG A 67 -8.24 -3.68 9.93
CA ARG A 67 -9.71 -3.84 9.87
C ARG A 67 -10.42 -2.81 8.97
N VAL A 68 -9.75 -2.34 7.91
CA VAL A 68 -10.36 -1.53 6.86
C VAL A 68 -10.94 -2.44 5.77
N PRO A 69 -11.98 -2.01 5.04
CA PRO A 69 -12.49 -2.78 3.91
C PRO A 69 -11.38 -3.06 2.91
N ARG A 70 -11.15 -4.33 2.54
CA ARG A 70 -10.12 -4.71 1.56
C ARG A 70 -10.28 -3.96 0.23
N THR A 71 -11.51 -3.68 -0.18
CA THR A 71 -11.86 -2.90 -1.38
C THR A 71 -11.39 -1.44 -1.33
N SER A 72 -11.07 -0.92 -0.15
CA SER A 72 -10.51 0.43 0.00
C SER A 72 -9.00 0.48 -0.21
N ILE A 73 -8.31 -0.66 -0.28
CA ILE A 73 -6.85 -0.73 -0.45
C ILE A 73 -6.49 -1.10 -1.90
N TYR A 74 -5.69 -0.27 -2.53
CA TYR A 74 -4.95 -0.58 -3.74
C TYR A 74 -3.57 -1.15 -3.33
N LEU A 75 -3.35 -2.45 -3.55
CA LEU A 75 -2.08 -3.11 -3.24
C LEU A 75 -1.35 -3.41 -4.54
N THR A 76 -0.14 -2.88 -4.67
CA THR A 76 0.75 -3.13 -5.81
C THR A 76 1.89 -4.03 -5.37
N THR A 77 2.19 -5.06 -6.16
CA THR A 77 3.41 -5.86 -6.04
C THR A 77 4.04 -6.09 -7.41
N ASN A 78 5.36 -6.25 -7.44
CA ASN A 78 6.10 -6.62 -8.63
C ASN A 78 6.79 -7.98 -8.40
N GLY A 79 6.57 -8.92 -9.33
CA GLY A 79 7.22 -10.23 -9.34
C GLY A 79 8.58 -10.21 -10.04
N GLN A 80 9.38 -11.25 -9.80
CA GLN A 80 10.56 -11.54 -10.63
C GLN A 80 10.07 -12.10 -11.99
N VAL A 81 10.57 -11.54 -13.09
CA VAL A 81 10.37 -12.06 -14.46
C VAL A 81 11.64 -12.77 -14.89
#